data_AF-A0A227JAS3-F1
#
_entry.id   AF-A0A227JAS3-F1
#
_cell.length_a   1.000
_cell.length_b   1.000
_cell.length_c   1.000
_cell.angle_alpha   90.00
_cell.angle_beta   90.00
_cell.angle_gamma   90.00
#
_symmetry.space_group_name_H-M   'P 1'
#
loop_
_entity.id
_entity.type
_entity.pdbx_description
1 polymer ?
#
loop_
_entity_poly.entity_id
_entity_poly.type
_entity_poly.pdbx_seq_one_letter_code
_entity_poly.pdbx_strand_id
1 'polypeptide(L)'
;KNSGGSVDMVWINGENFKSMKDNQLLFGPFVEGLPSWQYVDKSLPIDVDFSEPTEGLEAPWGVGQLVFIHDEHTLHNPPRSFAEMLSYAKAFPNRLTYPRPPEFHGTSFIKALLIELTNNDPALQKPVTGETFEQITQPLWAYLDEFHKVAWRGGKQ
;
A
#
# COMPACT_ATOMS: atom_id res chain seq x y z
N LYS A 1 10.62 -27.42 10.84
CA LYS A 1 11.96 -28.01 11.14
C LYS A 1 12.86 -26.84 11.52
N ASN A 2 13.53 -26.88 12.67
CA ASN A 2 14.32 -25.75 13.18
C ASN A 2 15.83 -25.97 12.99
N SER A 3 16.21 -26.90 12.12
CA SER A 3 17.60 -27.27 11.83
C SER A 3 17.74 -27.72 10.37
N GLY A 4 18.95 -27.55 9.82
CA GLY A 4 19.27 -27.94 8.44
C GLY A 4 18.80 -26.96 7.37
N GLY A 5 18.41 -25.74 7.73
CA GLY A 5 18.21 -24.64 6.78
C GLY A 5 19.56 -24.11 6.27
N SER A 6 19.57 -23.63 5.03
CA SER A 6 20.77 -23.12 4.34
C SER A 6 20.77 -21.61 4.13
N VAL A 7 19.79 -20.90 4.69
CA VAL A 7 19.58 -19.46 4.49
C VAL A 7 19.64 -18.76 5.83
N ASP A 8 20.58 -17.82 5.97
CA ASP A 8 20.75 -17.00 7.18
C ASP A 8 20.04 -15.64 7.08
N MET A 9 19.93 -15.08 5.87
CA MET A 9 19.31 -13.79 5.61
C MET A 9 18.52 -13.82 4.30
N VAL A 10 17.36 -13.20 4.31
CA VAL A 10 16.49 -13.05 3.13
C VAL A 10 15.97 -11.62 3.07
N TRP A 11 15.92 -11.07 1.86
CA TRP A 11 15.22 -9.82 1.60
C TRP A 11 13.80 -10.13 1.14
N ILE A 12 12.82 -9.63 1.90
CA ILE A 12 11.39 -9.87 1.69
C ILE A 12 10.63 -8.54 1.72
N ASN A 13 9.42 -8.53 1.17
CA ASN A 13 8.49 -7.43 1.32
C ASN A 13 7.59 -7.66 2.55
N GLY A 14 6.83 -6.63 2.95
CA GLY A 14 5.95 -6.71 4.12
C GLY A 14 4.87 -7.79 4.08
N GLU A 15 4.32 -8.14 2.91
CA GLU A 15 3.36 -9.25 2.78
C GLU A 15 4.01 -10.59 3.14
N ASN A 16 5.22 -10.84 2.64
CA ASN A 16 5.98 -12.05 2.96
C ASN A 16 6.48 -12.03 4.42
N PHE A 17 6.86 -10.86 4.95
CA PHE A 17 7.20 -10.69 6.37
C PHE A 17 6.02 -11.14 7.25
N LYS A 18 4.82 -10.61 6.99
CA LYS A 18 3.61 -10.99 7.72
C LYS A 18 3.38 -12.50 7.67
N SER A 19 3.44 -13.08 6.46
CA SER A 19 3.24 -14.52 6.28
C SER A 19 4.26 -15.36 7.06
N MET A 20 5.55 -14.97 7.04
CA MET A 20 6.59 -15.66 7.79
C MET A 20 6.45 -15.48 9.31
N LYS A 21 6.06 -14.29 9.78
CA LYS A 21 5.78 -14.00 11.20
C LYS A 21 4.62 -14.86 11.71
N ASP A 22 3.50 -14.89 10.98
CA ASP A 22 2.30 -15.69 11.32
C ASP A 22 2.61 -17.20 11.41
N ASN A 23 3.57 -17.68 10.61
CA ASN A 23 4.02 -19.07 10.59
C ASN A 23 5.26 -19.35 11.46
N GLN A 24 5.71 -18.38 12.26
CA GLN A 24 6.85 -18.51 13.17
C GLN A 24 8.16 -18.94 12.46
N LEU A 25 8.41 -18.37 11.28
CA LEU A 25 9.57 -18.68 10.44
C LEU A 25 10.73 -17.67 10.57
N LEU A 26 10.54 -16.60 11.36
CA LEU A 26 11.51 -15.53 11.53
C LEU A 26 12.31 -15.68 12.83
N PHE A 27 13.58 -15.28 12.79
CA PHE A 27 14.44 -15.16 13.96
C PHE A 27 14.38 -13.74 14.53
N GLY A 28 14.34 -13.60 15.85
CA GLY A 28 14.42 -12.30 16.52
C GLY A 28 13.75 -12.28 17.88
N PRO A 29 13.59 -11.08 18.49
CA PRO A 29 14.00 -9.77 17.97
C PRO A 29 15.52 -9.63 17.83
N PHE A 30 16.01 -8.91 16.81
CA PHE A 30 17.45 -8.72 16.59
C PHE A 30 17.88 -7.27 16.30
N VAL A 31 16.98 -6.40 15.85
CA VAL A 31 17.36 -5.09 15.33
C VAL A 31 18.03 -4.17 16.35
N GLU A 32 17.58 -4.19 17.61
CA GLU A 32 18.17 -3.36 18.68
C GLU A 32 19.63 -3.75 19.00
N GLY A 33 20.02 -4.98 18.67
CA GLY A 33 21.39 -5.47 18.83
C GLY A 33 22.33 -5.07 17.68
N LEU A 34 21.80 -4.54 16.57
CA LEU A 34 22.62 -4.13 15.43
C LEU A 34 23.38 -2.84 15.76
N PRO A 35 24.72 -2.78 15.64
CA PRO A 35 25.47 -1.56 15.89
C PRO A 35 25.02 -0.38 15.02
N SER A 36 24.57 -0.65 13.80
CA SER A 36 24.09 0.36 12.87
C SER A 36 22.64 0.80 13.10
N TRP A 37 21.91 0.17 14.02
CA TRP A 37 20.52 0.56 14.34
C TRP A 37 20.41 2.03 14.78
N GLN A 38 21.49 2.56 15.38
CA GLN A 38 21.60 3.98 15.74
C GLN A 38 21.43 4.96 14.56
N TYR A 39 21.64 4.50 13.32
CA TYR A 39 21.55 5.33 12.12
C TYR A 39 20.20 5.24 11.42
N VAL A 40 19.28 4.38 11.89
CA VAL A 40 17.95 4.26 11.30
C VAL A 40 17.10 5.47 11.69
N ASP A 41 16.50 6.13 10.70
CA ASP A 41 15.62 7.27 10.92
C ASP A 41 14.27 6.81 11.50
N LYS A 42 14.10 7.04 12.80
CA LYS A 42 12.89 6.66 13.55
C LYS A 42 11.72 7.63 13.36
N SER A 43 11.88 8.69 12.56
CA SER A 43 10.75 9.52 12.15
C SER A 43 9.91 8.86 11.05
N LEU A 44 10.45 7.85 10.37
CA LEU A 44 9.74 6.98 9.44
C LEU A 44 9.04 5.84 10.20
N PRO A 45 7.95 5.27 9.65
CA PRO A 45 7.24 4.14 10.27
C PRO A 45 8.02 2.84 10.09
N ILE A 46 9.16 2.71 10.78
CA ILE A 46 10.09 1.58 10.67
C ILE A 46 9.69 0.38 11.54
N ASP A 47 8.72 0.56 12.42
CA ASP A 47 8.27 -0.41 13.42
C ASP A 47 6.98 -1.13 13.00
N VAL A 48 6.42 -0.78 11.83
CA VAL A 48 5.25 -1.42 11.22
C VAL A 48 5.53 -1.62 9.72
N ASP A 49 5.41 -2.85 9.23
CA ASP A 49 5.41 -3.16 7.80
C ASP A 49 4.12 -3.90 7.43
N PHE A 50 3.48 -3.50 6.33
CA PHE A 50 2.22 -4.08 5.86
C PHE A 50 1.11 -4.13 6.93
N SER A 51 1.01 -3.10 7.77
CA SER A 51 0.09 -3.00 8.92
C SER A 51 0.35 -4.05 10.02
N GLU A 52 1.50 -4.72 9.99
CA GLU A 52 1.96 -5.68 10.99
C GLU A 52 3.11 -5.05 11.79
N PRO A 53 3.04 -5.02 13.13
CA PRO A 53 4.17 -4.61 13.96
C PRO A 53 5.40 -5.48 13.67
N THR A 54 6.54 -4.86 13.42
CA THR A 54 7.78 -5.60 13.09
C THR A 54 8.32 -6.38 14.29
N GLU A 55 8.09 -5.88 15.50
CA GLU A 55 8.56 -6.47 16.77
C GLU A 55 10.08 -6.73 16.78
N GLY A 56 10.84 -6.01 15.95
CA GLY A 56 12.27 -6.22 15.79
C GLY A 56 12.67 -7.53 15.10
N LEU A 57 11.73 -8.19 14.43
CA LEU A 57 11.92 -9.42 13.63
C LEU A 57 12.41 -9.16 12.21
N GLU A 58 12.48 -7.88 11.79
CA GLU A 58 13.07 -7.46 10.53
C GLU A 58 13.76 -6.10 10.67
N ALA A 59 14.81 -5.88 9.89
CA ALA A 59 15.47 -4.57 9.76
C ALA A 59 15.00 -3.88 8.47
N PRO A 60 14.62 -2.60 8.50
CA PRO A 60 14.13 -1.89 7.33
C PRO A 60 15.29 -1.65 6.34
N TRP A 61 15.04 -1.96 5.07
CA TRP A 61 15.98 -1.66 3.98
C TRP A 61 15.64 -0.36 3.24
N GLY A 62 14.35 -0.02 3.15
CA GLY A 62 13.86 1.19 2.50
C GLY A 62 12.35 1.28 2.57
N VAL A 63 11.81 2.46 2.23
CA VAL A 63 10.36 2.72 2.19
C VAL A 63 9.90 2.77 0.74
N GLY A 64 8.88 1.98 0.41
CA GLY A 64 8.19 2.07 -0.87
C GLY A 64 7.10 3.15 -0.84
N GLN A 65 7.01 3.97 -1.88
CA GLN A 65 5.95 4.97 -2.01
C GLN A 65 5.31 4.87 -3.40
N LEU A 66 3.97 4.86 -3.44
CA LEU A 66 3.24 5.01 -4.70
C LEU A 66 3.39 6.46 -5.18
N VAL A 67 3.96 6.64 -6.37
CA VAL A 67 4.15 7.95 -6.99
C VAL A 67 3.42 8.00 -8.33
N PHE A 68 2.81 9.15 -8.62
CA PHE A 68 2.19 9.44 -9.90
C PHE A 68 3.11 10.40 -10.66
N ILE A 69 3.60 9.95 -11.81
CA ILE A 69 4.51 10.74 -12.65
C ILE A 69 3.72 11.27 -13.84
N HIS A 70 3.89 12.55 -14.15
CA HIS A 70 3.31 13.17 -15.34
C HIS A 70 4.38 13.96 -16.09
N ASP A 71 4.08 14.26 -17.36
CA ASP A 71 4.88 15.15 -18.18
C ASP A 71 4.38 16.59 -18.00
N GLU A 72 5.27 17.47 -17.54
CA GLU A 72 4.96 18.88 -17.26
C GLU A 72 4.66 19.69 -18.53
N HIS A 73 5.12 19.25 -19.70
CA HIS A 73 4.82 19.93 -20.97
C HIS A 73 3.40 19.66 -21.45
N THR A 74 2.82 18.51 -21.08
CA THR A 74 1.48 18.10 -21.53
C THR A 74 0.42 18.22 -20.45
N LEU A 75 0.80 18.25 -19.17
CA LEU A 75 -0.09 18.42 -18.03
C LEU A 75 0.51 19.40 -17.01
N HIS A 76 0.20 20.70 -17.17
CA HIS A 76 0.71 21.75 -16.28
C HIS A 76 0.09 21.74 -14.88
N ASN A 77 -1.17 21.32 -14.76
CA ASN A 77 -1.90 21.27 -13.50
C ASN A 77 -2.37 19.82 -13.26
N PRO A 78 -1.48 18.93 -12.79
CA PRO A 78 -1.86 17.56 -12.50
C PRO A 78 -2.85 17.50 -11.32
N PRO A 79 -3.74 16.50 -11.27
CA PRO A 79 -4.58 16.24 -10.10
C PRO A 79 -3.76 16.05 -8.84
N ARG A 80 -4.20 16.66 -7.73
CA ARG A 80 -3.56 16.59 -6.41
C ARG A 80 -4.36 15.81 -5.37
N SER A 81 -5.52 15.28 -5.78
CA SER A 81 -6.39 14.41 -4.99
C SER A 81 -7.03 13.38 -5.91
N PHE A 82 -7.54 12.28 -5.35
CA PHE A 82 -8.35 11.33 -6.11
C PHE A 82 -9.65 11.97 -6.61
N ALA A 83 -10.25 12.90 -5.85
CA ALA A 83 -11.40 13.66 -6.32
C ALA A 83 -11.08 14.43 -7.62
N GLU A 84 -9.96 15.16 -7.65
CA GLU A 84 -9.47 15.83 -8.86
C GLU A 84 -9.10 14.84 -9.97
N MET A 85 -8.56 13.67 -9.61
CA MET A 85 -8.20 12.63 -10.58
C MET A 85 -9.43 12.09 -11.30
N LEU A 86 -10.55 11.87 -10.59
CA LEU A 86 -11.82 11.49 -11.20
C LEU A 86 -12.38 12.59 -12.09
N SER A 87 -12.33 13.85 -11.64
CA SER A 87 -12.74 15.00 -12.46
C SER A 87 -11.91 15.09 -13.74
N TYR A 88 -10.60 14.90 -13.64
CA TYR A 88 -9.70 14.84 -14.79
C TYR A 88 -10.03 13.67 -15.73
N ALA A 89 -10.26 12.48 -15.19
CA ALA A 89 -10.65 11.30 -16.00
C ALA A 89 -11.98 11.51 -16.74
N LYS A 90 -12.94 12.21 -16.11
CA LYS A 90 -14.22 12.57 -16.74
C LYS A 90 -14.05 13.61 -17.85
N ALA A 91 -13.19 14.60 -17.65
CA ALA A 91 -12.89 15.63 -18.65
C ALA A 91 -12.07 15.07 -19.84
N PHE A 92 -11.16 14.13 -19.57
CA PHE A 92 -10.26 13.51 -20.55
C PHE A 92 -10.37 11.98 -20.48
N PRO A 93 -11.47 11.40 -20.98
CA PRO A 93 -11.72 9.96 -20.89
C PRO A 93 -10.63 9.17 -21.62
N ASN A 94 -10.39 7.94 -21.18
CA ASN A 94 -9.38 7.04 -21.71
C ASN A 94 -7.94 7.57 -21.55
N ARG A 95 -7.63 8.26 -20.45
CA ARG A 95 -6.25 8.67 -20.10
C ARG A 95 -5.68 7.98 -18.88
N LEU A 96 -6.54 7.60 -17.93
CA LEU A 96 -6.14 7.00 -16.66
C LEU A 96 -6.64 5.57 -16.53
N THR A 97 -5.85 4.73 -15.87
CA THR A 97 -6.21 3.39 -15.40
C THR A 97 -5.23 2.97 -14.30
N TYR A 98 -5.45 1.82 -13.69
CA TYR A 98 -4.54 1.22 -12.72
C TYR A 98 -4.38 -0.29 -13.01
N PRO A 99 -3.25 -0.90 -12.66
CA PRO A 99 -3.06 -2.34 -12.82
C PRO A 99 -4.10 -3.16 -12.05
N ARG A 100 -4.47 -4.33 -12.57
CA ARG A 100 -5.45 -5.21 -11.92
C ARG A 100 -4.84 -5.80 -10.62
N PRO A 101 -5.48 -5.66 -9.46
CA PRO A 101 -5.09 -6.40 -8.25
C PRO A 101 -5.07 -7.93 -8.49
N PRO A 102 -4.18 -8.69 -7.85
CA PRO A 102 -3.38 -8.34 -6.67
C PRO A 102 -2.04 -7.66 -6.99
N GLU A 103 -1.77 -7.24 -8.23
CA GLU A 103 -0.52 -6.53 -8.58
C GLU A 103 -0.30 -5.32 -7.65
N PHE A 104 0.96 -5.12 -7.25
CA PHE A 104 1.35 -4.20 -6.18
C PHE A 104 0.86 -2.76 -6.40
N HIS A 105 1.02 -2.19 -7.58
CA HIS A 105 0.59 -0.82 -7.88
C HIS A 105 -0.93 -0.72 -7.90
N GLY A 106 -1.62 -1.74 -8.45
CA GLY A 106 -3.08 -1.82 -8.42
C GLY A 106 -3.63 -1.85 -7.00
N THR A 107 -3.06 -2.71 -6.14
CA THR A 107 -3.42 -2.81 -4.73
C THR A 107 -3.09 -1.51 -3.97
N SER A 108 -1.92 -0.93 -4.21
CA SER A 108 -1.50 0.33 -3.59
C SER A 108 -2.40 1.50 -3.99
N PHE A 109 -2.82 1.57 -5.25
CA PHE A 109 -3.75 2.57 -5.75
C PHE A 109 -5.09 2.49 -5.02
N ILE A 110 -5.68 1.28 -4.89
CA ILE A 110 -6.95 1.08 -4.20
C ILE A 110 -6.84 1.42 -2.70
N LYS A 111 -5.73 1.04 -2.04
CA LYS A 111 -5.47 1.38 -0.64
C LYS A 111 -5.39 2.90 -0.45
N ALA A 112 -4.60 3.59 -1.27
CA ALA A 112 -4.45 5.04 -1.20
C ALA A 112 -5.80 5.74 -1.45
N LEU A 113 -6.57 5.28 -2.42
CA LEU A 113 -7.91 5.79 -2.73
C LEU A 113 -8.87 5.62 -1.55
N LEU A 114 -8.92 4.44 -0.93
CA LEU A 114 -9.76 4.21 0.25
C LEU A 114 -9.37 5.11 1.42
N ILE A 115 -8.07 5.25 1.70
CA ILE A 115 -7.56 6.11 2.78
C ILE A 115 -7.97 7.57 2.55
N GLU A 116 -7.79 8.11 1.34
CA GLU A 116 -8.15 9.50 1.06
C GLU A 116 -9.66 9.72 1.14
N LEU A 117 -10.46 8.86 0.50
CA LEU A 117 -11.92 9.01 0.44
C LEU A 117 -12.63 8.87 1.80
N THR A 118 -11.99 8.19 2.74
CA THR A 118 -12.48 8.04 4.12
C THR A 118 -11.86 9.06 5.07
N ASN A 119 -11.03 9.99 4.56
CA ASN A 119 -10.27 10.93 5.37
C ASN A 119 -9.42 10.24 6.46
N ASN A 120 -8.78 9.13 6.08
CA ASN A 120 -7.96 8.28 6.93
C ASN A 120 -8.70 7.82 8.20
N ASP A 121 -9.91 7.26 8.02
CA ASP A 121 -10.75 6.80 9.13
C ASP A 121 -9.96 5.81 10.04
N PRO A 122 -9.92 6.02 11.37
CA PRO A 122 -9.24 5.12 12.31
C PRO A 122 -9.72 3.66 12.26
N ALA A 123 -10.92 3.40 11.74
CA ALA A 123 -11.43 2.04 11.52
C ALA A 123 -10.57 1.23 10.54
N LEU A 124 -9.83 1.89 9.64
CA LEU A 124 -8.92 1.22 8.71
C LEU A 124 -7.76 0.48 9.40
N GLN A 125 -7.46 0.82 10.66
CA GLN A 125 -6.42 0.19 11.48
C GLN A 125 -6.99 -0.81 12.50
N LYS A 126 -8.28 -1.15 12.39
CA LYS A 126 -8.95 -2.09 13.29
C LYS A 126 -9.31 -3.37 12.55
N PRO A 127 -9.49 -4.49 13.28
CA PRO A 127 -10.03 -5.71 12.69
C PRO A 127 -11.35 -5.45 11.95
N VAL A 128 -11.43 -5.93 10.72
CA VAL A 128 -12.60 -5.75 9.87
C VAL A 128 -13.73 -6.69 10.27
N THR A 129 -14.96 -6.20 10.24
CA THR A 129 -16.20 -6.98 10.29
C THR A 129 -16.97 -6.78 8.99
N GLY A 130 -17.91 -7.67 8.66
CA GLY A 130 -18.73 -7.50 7.44
C GLY A 130 -19.45 -6.15 7.40
N GLU A 131 -20.04 -5.74 8.53
CA GLU A 131 -20.73 -4.45 8.66
C GLU A 131 -19.77 -3.26 8.48
N THR A 132 -18.62 -3.27 9.17
CA THR A 132 -17.66 -2.16 9.07
C THR A 132 -17.01 -2.10 7.69
N PHE A 133 -16.79 -3.24 7.03
CA PHE A 133 -16.29 -3.30 5.67
C PHE A 133 -17.26 -2.61 4.70
N GLU A 134 -18.53 -2.99 4.71
CA GLU A 134 -19.54 -2.42 3.81
C GLU A 134 -19.67 -0.91 3.99
N GLN A 135 -19.70 -0.43 5.24
CA GLN A 135 -19.82 0.99 5.54
C GLN A 135 -18.58 1.78 5.12
N ILE A 136 -17.38 1.34 5.53
CA ILE A 136 -16.13 2.09 5.31
C ILE A 136 -15.72 2.08 3.83
N THR A 137 -15.99 1.00 3.09
CA THR A 137 -15.60 0.89 1.68
C THR A 137 -16.61 1.48 0.70
N GLN A 138 -17.81 1.90 1.16
CA GLN A 138 -18.83 2.46 0.28
C GLN A 138 -18.33 3.61 -0.62
N PRO A 139 -17.56 4.60 -0.12
CA PRO A 139 -17.06 5.69 -0.97
C PRO A 139 -16.10 5.20 -2.06
N LEU A 140 -15.30 4.18 -1.77
CA LEU A 140 -14.38 3.56 -2.73
C LEU A 140 -15.15 2.95 -3.91
N TRP A 141 -16.21 2.19 -3.64
CA TRP A 141 -17.00 1.56 -4.70
C TRP A 141 -17.73 2.59 -5.55
N ALA A 142 -18.33 3.61 -4.92
CA ALA A 142 -18.98 4.71 -5.63
C ALA A 142 -18.00 5.47 -6.54
N TYR A 143 -16.76 5.68 -6.08
CA TYR A 143 -15.70 6.26 -6.90
C TYR A 143 -15.34 5.37 -8.09
N LEU A 144 -15.08 4.07 -7.84
CA LEU A 144 -14.64 3.14 -8.87
C LEU A 144 -15.72 2.93 -9.95
N ASP A 145 -17.00 2.88 -9.57
CA ASP A 145 -18.12 2.80 -10.50
C ASP A 145 -18.16 3.98 -11.48
N GLU A 146 -17.83 5.17 -11.01
CA GLU A 146 -17.73 6.37 -11.84
C GLU A 146 -16.44 6.40 -12.66
N PHE A 147 -15.32 6.02 -12.05
CA PHE A 147 -14.00 6.01 -12.69
C PHE A 147 -13.93 5.00 -13.84
N HIS A 148 -14.43 3.78 -13.66
CA HIS A 148 -14.39 2.72 -14.67
C HIS A 148 -15.19 3.06 -15.92
N LYS A 149 -16.18 3.95 -15.86
CA LYS A 149 -16.90 4.45 -17.05
C LYS A 149 -16.01 5.27 -17.99
N VAL A 150 -14.95 5.88 -17.46
CA VAL A 150 -14.06 6.81 -18.19
C VAL A 150 -12.60 6.36 -18.21
N ALA A 151 -12.26 5.30 -17.49
CA ALA A 151 -10.92 4.71 -17.49
C ALA A 151 -10.52 4.20 -18.88
N TRP A 152 -9.22 4.11 -19.15
CA TRP A 152 -8.70 3.47 -20.37
C TRP A 152 -9.30 2.07 -20.54
N ARG A 153 -9.96 1.83 -21.69
CA ARG A 153 -10.69 0.58 -22.01
C ARG A 153 -11.75 0.21 -20.96
N GLY A 154 -12.27 1.18 -20.22
CA GLY A 154 -13.20 0.96 -19.12
C GLY A 154 -12.64 0.08 -17.99
N GLY A 155 -11.31 0.10 -17.77
CA GLY A 155 -10.65 -0.73 -16.76
C GLY A 155 -10.50 -2.21 -17.13
N LYS A 156 -10.78 -2.58 -18.38
CA LYS A 156 -10.68 -3.97 -18.87
C LYS A 156 -9.32 -4.23 -19.53
N GLN A 157 -8.82 -5.45 -19.35
CA GLN A 157 -7.67 -5.98 -20.11
C GLN A 157 -8.12 -6.54 -21.45
#